data_AF-A0A7C4ZT38-F1
#
_entry.id   AF-A0A7C4ZT38-F1
#
_cell.length_a   1.000
_cell.length_b   1.000
_cell.length_c   1.000
_cell.angle_alpha   90.00
_cell.angle_beta   90.00
_cell.angle_gamma   90.00
#
_symmetry.space_group_name_H-M   'P 1'
#
loop_
_entity.id
_entity.type
_entity.pdbx_description
1 polymer ?
#
loop_
_entity_poly.entity_id
_entity_poly.type
_entity_poly.pdbx_seq_one_letter_code
_entity_poly.pdbx_strand_id
1 'polypeptide(L)'
;MKALLGKFKCVPTFLKSNWLHILAASFILLLIVVVYWRDLEILVNEAFQAEELSHVLLIPLFVGILLYWKRDIFKASISLDSMQAKSRNMFIDELIGLSLCLIAFLTYWYGSYTFYPLEYHLLSLPIFVSGIILVLFNLKALKAIIIPVALLIFMVPIPSEITYTLGGNLANF
;
A
#
# COMPACT_ATOMS: atom_id res chain seq x y z
N MET A 1 5.07 -7.05 -56.91
CA MET A 1 3.71 -7.11 -56.33
C MET A 1 3.68 -8.00 -55.08
N LYS A 2 4.49 -7.70 -54.05
CA LYS A 2 4.62 -8.50 -52.81
C LYS A 2 4.93 -7.65 -51.56
N ALA A 3 4.66 -6.34 -51.58
CA ALA A 3 5.15 -5.40 -50.57
C ALA A 3 4.05 -4.65 -49.78
N LEU A 4 2.80 -5.18 -49.74
CA LEU A 4 1.67 -4.49 -49.10
C LEU A 4 0.94 -5.32 -48.01
N LEU A 5 1.55 -6.40 -47.52
CA LEU A 5 0.94 -7.28 -46.50
C LEU A 5 1.62 -7.23 -45.13
N GLY A 6 2.36 -6.15 -44.84
CA GLY A 6 3.18 -6.04 -43.62
C GLY A 6 2.64 -5.15 -42.49
N LYS A 7 1.49 -4.48 -42.65
CA LYS A 7 1.10 -3.36 -41.77
C LYS A 7 -0.10 -3.56 -40.84
N PHE A 8 -0.62 -4.79 -40.69
CA PHE A 8 -1.82 -5.06 -39.89
C PHE A 8 -1.63 -5.97 -38.66
N LYS A 9 -0.40 -6.09 -38.12
CA LYS A 9 -0.16 -6.89 -36.90
C LYS A 9 0.26 -6.10 -35.65
N CYS A 10 0.25 -4.76 -35.68
CA CYS A 10 0.80 -3.95 -34.59
C CYS A 10 -0.23 -3.16 -33.79
N VAL A 11 -1.44 -3.70 -33.55
CA VAL A 11 -2.40 -3.12 -32.61
C VAL A 11 -3.22 -4.22 -31.93
N PRO A 12 -2.67 -4.91 -30.91
CA PRO A 12 -3.50 -5.14 -29.71
C PRO A 12 -2.73 -5.13 -28.38
N THR A 13 -1.52 -4.55 -28.30
CA THR A 13 -0.69 -4.61 -27.08
C THR A 13 -0.86 -3.42 -26.14
N PHE A 14 -1.35 -2.28 -26.62
CA PHE A 14 -1.50 -1.06 -25.79
C PHE A 14 -2.75 -1.08 -24.89
N LEU A 15 -3.85 -1.72 -25.32
CA LEU A 15 -5.10 -1.80 -24.54
C LEU A 15 -5.02 -2.80 -23.37
N LYS A 16 -4.22 -3.87 -23.51
CA LYS A 16 -4.14 -4.97 -22.52
C LYS A 16 -3.34 -4.60 -21.25
N SER A 17 -2.40 -3.64 -21.36
CA SER A 17 -1.53 -3.23 -20.25
C SER A 17 -2.25 -2.39 -19.20
N ASN A 18 -3.08 -1.42 -19.62
CA ASN A 18 -3.78 -0.54 -18.68
C ASN A 18 -4.83 -1.26 -17.84
N TRP A 19 -5.48 -2.29 -18.40
CA TRP A 19 -6.49 -3.07 -17.69
C TRP A 19 -5.89 -3.89 -16.54
N LEU A 20 -4.67 -4.41 -16.72
CA LEU A 20 -3.98 -5.20 -15.69
C LEU A 20 -3.60 -4.33 -14.48
N HIS A 21 -3.20 -3.08 -14.70
CA HIS A 21 -2.93 -2.13 -13.61
C HIS A 21 -4.19 -1.75 -12.84
N ILE A 22 -5.31 -1.54 -13.54
CA ILE A 22 -6.60 -1.25 -12.90
C ILE A 22 -7.07 -2.45 -12.09
N LEU A 23 -6.93 -3.66 -12.63
CA LEU A 23 -7.30 -4.90 -11.94
C LEU A 23 -6.43 -5.12 -10.70
N ALA A 24 -5.12 -4.92 -10.79
CA ALA A 24 -4.22 -5.03 -9.65
C ALA A 24 -4.52 -3.97 -8.57
N ALA A 25 -4.77 -2.72 -8.94
CA ALA A 25 -5.16 -1.67 -8.01
C ALA A 25 -6.51 -2.00 -7.33
N SER A 26 -7.49 -2.48 -8.10
CA SER A 26 -8.77 -2.93 -7.58
C SER A 26 -8.62 -4.13 -6.63
N PHE A 27 -7.71 -5.05 -6.94
CA PHE A 27 -7.44 -6.22 -6.11
C PHE A 27 -6.77 -5.83 -4.78
N ILE A 28 -5.79 -4.92 -4.81
CA ILE A 28 -5.16 -4.36 -3.59
C ILE A 28 -6.23 -3.69 -2.72
N LEU A 29 -7.05 -2.81 -3.31
CA LEU A 29 -8.11 -2.11 -2.58
C LEU A 29 -9.12 -3.09 -1.97
N LEU A 30 -9.51 -4.12 -2.74
CA LEU A 30 -10.41 -5.16 -2.25
C LEU A 30 -9.80 -5.95 -1.08
N LEU A 31 -8.51 -6.31 -1.15
CA LEU A 31 -7.84 -6.99 -0.04
C LEU A 31 -7.78 -6.13 1.22
N ILE A 32 -7.47 -4.83 1.08
CA ILE A 32 -7.46 -3.89 2.22
C ILE A 32 -8.86 -3.84 2.85
N VAL A 33 -9.90 -3.68 2.04
CA VAL A 33 -11.28 -3.62 2.53
C VAL A 33 -11.66 -4.92 3.22
N VAL A 34 -11.42 -6.08 2.61
CA VAL A 34 -11.82 -7.39 3.19
C VAL A 34 -11.12 -7.67 4.52
N VAL A 35 -9.82 -7.34 4.63
CA VAL A 35 -9.04 -7.62 5.84
C VAL A 35 -9.29 -6.59 6.94
N TYR A 36 -9.36 -5.31 6.59
CA TYR A 36 -9.36 -4.20 7.55
C TYR A 36 -10.71 -3.47 7.68
N TRP A 37 -11.80 -3.99 7.10
CA TRP A 37 -13.11 -3.30 7.13
C TRP A 37 -13.51 -2.86 8.55
N ARG A 38 -13.40 -3.77 9.51
CA ARG A 38 -13.81 -3.52 10.89
C ARG A 38 -12.90 -2.51 11.60
N ASP A 39 -11.60 -2.59 11.36
CA ASP A 39 -10.62 -1.66 11.92
C ASP A 39 -10.83 -0.25 11.33
N LEU A 40 -11.12 -0.14 10.02
CA LEU A 40 -11.44 1.13 9.37
C LEU A 40 -12.75 1.73 9.88
N GLU A 41 -13.77 0.92 10.15
CA GLU A 41 -15.03 1.39 10.73
C GLU A 41 -14.81 1.99 12.12
N ILE A 42 -14.04 1.30 12.98
CA ILE A 42 -13.67 1.79 14.31
C ILE A 42 -12.88 3.10 14.18
N LEU A 43 -11.86 3.12 13.32
CA LEU A 43 -11.01 4.30 13.11
C LEU A 43 -11.79 5.52 12.62
N VAL A 44 -12.75 5.33 11.71
CA VAL A 44 -13.60 6.42 11.22
C VAL A 44 -14.51 6.94 12.34
N ASN A 45 -15.11 6.04 13.13
CA ASN A 45 -15.96 6.42 14.25
C ASN A 45 -15.19 7.20 15.31
N GLU A 46 -13.96 6.77 15.64
CA GLU A 46 -13.07 7.49 16.56
C GLU A 46 -12.64 8.84 15.99
N ALA A 47 -12.29 8.93 14.71
CA ALA A 47 -11.88 10.18 14.07
C ALA A 47 -12.98 11.25 14.03
N PHE A 48 -14.26 10.85 14.07
CA PHE A 48 -15.39 11.80 14.20
C PHE A 48 -15.63 12.27 15.63
N GLN A 49 -15.21 11.49 16.63
CA GLN A 49 -15.47 11.76 18.04
C GLN A 49 -14.28 12.43 18.75
N ALA A 50 -13.05 12.12 18.33
CA ALA A 50 -11.82 12.56 18.95
C ALA A 50 -11.10 13.59 18.07
N GLU A 51 -10.87 14.80 18.60
CA GLU A 51 -10.17 15.88 17.89
C GLU A 51 -8.75 15.45 17.47
N GLU A 52 -8.10 14.63 18.30
CA GLU A 52 -6.76 14.09 18.08
C GLU A 52 -6.65 13.15 16.88
N LEU A 53 -7.73 12.47 16.48
CA LEU A 53 -7.75 11.53 15.34
C LEU A 53 -8.39 12.12 14.09
N SER A 54 -8.89 13.36 14.14
CA SER A 54 -9.50 14.04 12.99
C SER A 54 -8.59 14.10 11.75
N HIS A 55 -7.28 14.18 11.95
CA HIS A 55 -6.27 14.19 10.88
C HIS A 55 -6.20 12.87 10.10
N VAL A 56 -6.64 11.75 10.69
CA VAL A 56 -6.59 10.42 10.08
C VAL A 56 -7.49 10.32 8.84
N LEU A 57 -8.61 11.06 8.80
CA LEU A 57 -9.52 11.12 7.64
C LEU A 57 -8.90 11.77 6.40
N LEU A 58 -7.92 12.67 6.60
CA LEU A 58 -7.22 13.34 5.50
C LEU A 58 -6.19 12.41 4.84
N ILE A 59 -5.67 11.43 5.56
CA ILE A 59 -4.58 10.56 5.10
C ILE A 59 -4.97 9.76 3.83
N PRO A 60 -6.11 9.04 3.79
CA PRO A 60 -6.55 8.35 2.58
C PRO A 60 -6.67 9.27 1.36
N LEU A 61 -7.09 10.52 1.55
CA LEU A 61 -7.16 11.53 0.48
C LEU A 61 -5.76 11.90 -0.02
N PHE A 62 -4.82 12.18 0.88
CA PHE A 62 -3.44 12.48 0.50
C PHE A 62 -2.75 11.31 -0.21
N VAL A 63 -2.95 10.08 0.28
CA VAL A 63 -2.44 8.87 -0.38
C VAL A 63 -3.01 8.76 -1.79
N GLY A 64 -4.33 8.93 -1.96
CA GLY A 64 -4.98 8.89 -3.27
C GLY A 64 -4.44 9.94 -4.25
N ILE A 65 -4.25 11.18 -3.80
CA ILE A 65 -3.70 12.27 -4.61
C ILE A 65 -2.24 11.98 -5.00
N LEU A 66 -1.41 11.54 -4.05
CA LEU A 66 -0.01 11.20 -4.30
C LEU A 66 0.12 10.04 -5.30
N LEU A 67 -0.71 9.01 -5.16
CA LEU A 67 -0.78 7.90 -6.11
C LEU A 67 -1.20 8.39 -7.49
N TYR A 68 -2.16 9.31 -7.57
CA TYR A 68 -2.58 9.92 -8.83
C TYR A 68 -1.44 10.69 -9.51
N TRP A 69 -0.65 11.48 -8.76
CA TRP A 69 0.50 12.21 -9.31
C TRP A 69 1.65 11.30 -9.72
N LYS A 70 1.91 10.23 -8.97
CA LYS A 70 3.02 9.30 -9.24
C LYS A 70 2.68 8.22 -10.28
N ARG A 71 1.46 8.23 -10.84
CA ARG A 71 0.97 7.18 -11.77
C ARG A 71 1.88 6.96 -12.99
N ASP A 72 2.46 8.02 -13.55
CA ASP A 72 3.25 7.91 -14.78
C ASP A 72 4.64 7.32 -14.50
N ILE A 73 5.22 7.66 -13.35
CA ILE A 73 6.49 7.06 -12.87
C ILE A 73 6.27 5.59 -12.52
N PHE A 74 5.15 5.26 -11.87
CA PHE A 74 4.79 3.88 -11.56
C PHE A 74 4.64 3.04 -12.83
N LYS A 75 3.90 3.53 -13.83
CA LYS A 75 3.78 2.87 -15.14
C LYS A 75 5.13 2.67 -15.83
N ALA A 76 5.99 3.70 -15.82
CA ALA A 76 7.33 3.62 -16.38
C ALA A 76 8.16 2.53 -15.69
N SER A 77 8.12 2.47 -14.35
CA SER A 77 8.87 1.49 -13.57
C SER A 77 8.50 0.02 -13.86
N ILE A 78 7.22 -0.25 -14.14
CA ILE A 78 6.76 -1.59 -14.51
C ILE A 78 7.15 -1.94 -15.96
N SER A 79 7.04 -0.97 -16.88
CA SER A 79 7.40 -1.17 -18.29
C SER A 79 8.90 -1.39 -18.49
N LEU A 80 9.75 -0.66 -17.76
CA LEU A 80 11.21 -0.78 -17.81
C LEU A 80 11.69 -2.16 -17.36
N ASP A 81 11.01 -2.75 -16.38
CA ASP A 81 11.36 -4.07 -15.84
C ASP A 81 11.08 -5.20 -16.84
N SER A 82 10.10 -5.03 -17.73
CA SER A 82 9.82 -5.99 -18.81
C SER A 82 10.97 -6.09 -19.83
N MET A 83 11.85 -5.09 -19.90
CA MET A 83 12.99 -5.04 -20.83
C MET A 83 14.31 -5.54 -20.24
N GLN A 84 14.45 -5.62 -18.91
CA GLN A 84 15.73 -5.88 -18.25
C GLN A 84 15.68 -7.19 -17.45
N ALA A 85 16.31 -8.26 -17.98
CA ALA A 85 16.66 -9.51 -17.29
C ALA A 85 15.65 -9.98 -16.21
N LYS A 86 14.44 -10.29 -16.66
CA LYS A 86 13.23 -10.51 -15.86
C LYS A 86 13.24 -11.69 -14.87
N SER A 87 14.13 -12.69 -14.98
CA SER A 87 13.90 -13.95 -14.25
C SER A 87 14.43 -13.98 -12.81
N ARG A 88 15.64 -13.51 -12.52
CA ARG A 88 16.24 -13.73 -11.20
C ARG A 88 15.75 -12.79 -10.12
N ASN A 89 15.58 -11.50 -10.45
CA ASN A 89 15.13 -10.51 -9.47
C ASN A 89 13.63 -10.65 -9.16
N MET A 90 12.83 -11.16 -10.10
CA MET A 90 11.40 -11.36 -9.88
C MET A 90 11.13 -12.36 -8.74
N PHE A 91 11.85 -13.48 -8.67
CA PHE A 91 11.70 -14.44 -7.56
C PHE A 91 12.13 -13.85 -6.21
N ILE A 92 13.17 -12.99 -6.20
CA ILE A 92 13.63 -12.35 -4.97
C ILE A 92 12.59 -11.33 -4.50
N ASP A 93 12.09 -10.50 -5.42
CA ASP A 93 11.06 -9.49 -5.11
C ASP A 93 9.76 -10.15 -4.62
N GLU A 94 9.36 -11.28 -5.23
CA GLU A 94 8.19 -12.07 -4.81
C GLU A 94 8.40 -12.71 -3.43
N LEU A 95 9.58 -13.29 -3.17
CA LEU A 95 9.90 -13.89 -1.87
C LEU A 95 9.93 -12.85 -0.76
N ILE A 96 10.52 -11.68 -1.02
CA ILE A 96 10.51 -10.54 -0.11
C ILE A 96 9.06 -10.08 0.12
N GLY A 97 8.28 -9.89 -0.94
CA GLY A 97 6.87 -9.49 -0.84
C GLY A 97 6.04 -10.47 -0.01
N LEU A 98 6.20 -11.77 -0.24
CA LEU A 98 5.51 -12.82 0.52
C LEU A 98 5.93 -12.80 2.00
N SER A 99 7.22 -12.61 2.28
CA SER A 99 7.70 -12.46 3.66
C SER A 99 7.12 -11.23 4.35
N LEU A 100 6.99 -10.10 3.64
CA LEU A 100 6.34 -8.89 4.18
C LEU A 100 4.86 -9.14 4.46
N CYS A 101 4.14 -9.82 3.55
CA CYS A 101 2.75 -10.22 3.79
C CYS A 101 2.62 -11.13 5.02
N LEU A 102 3.55 -12.07 5.19
CA LEU A 102 3.57 -12.96 6.37
C LEU A 102 3.85 -12.17 7.65
N ILE A 103 4.79 -11.22 7.63
CA ILE A 103 5.08 -10.34 8.76
C ILE A 103 3.83 -9.51 9.10
N ALA A 104 3.19 -8.90 8.10
CA ALA A 104 1.96 -8.13 8.32
C ALA A 104 0.85 -8.99 8.94
N PHE A 105 0.66 -10.22 8.45
CA PHE A 105 -0.29 -11.16 9.03
C PHE A 105 0.06 -11.52 10.49
N LEU A 106 1.33 -11.79 10.78
CA LEU A 106 1.78 -12.06 12.15
C LEU A 106 1.61 -10.86 13.07
N THR A 107 1.87 -9.64 12.60
CA THR A 107 1.63 -8.40 13.34
C THR A 107 0.15 -8.19 13.62
N TYR A 108 -0.71 -8.42 12.61
CA TYR A 108 -2.16 -8.35 12.77
C TYR A 108 -2.64 -9.37 13.82
N TRP A 109 -2.21 -10.62 13.67
CA TRP A 109 -2.55 -11.70 14.60
C TRP A 109 -2.08 -11.40 16.02
N TYR A 110 -0.83 -10.96 16.19
CA TYR A 110 -0.28 -10.56 17.47
C TYR A 110 -1.09 -9.42 18.11
N GLY A 111 -1.44 -8.40 17.31
CA GLY A 111 -2.25 -7.26 17.74
C GLY A 111 -3.57 -7.68 18.40
N SER A 112 -4.22 -8.71 17.85
CA SER A 112 -5.47 -9.27 18.37
C SER A 112 -5.37 -9.83 19.80
N TYR A 113 -4.16 -10.10 20.32
CA TYR A 113 -3.92 -10.57 21.69
C TYR A 113 -3.42 -9.46 22.64
N THR A 114 -3.36 -8.21 22.19
CA THR A 114 -2.91 -7.07 23.00
C THR A 114 -4.09 -6.19 23.45
N PHE A 115 -3.81 -5.24 24.36
CA PHE A 115 -4.79 -4.22 24.78
C PHE A 115 -5.01 -3.12 23.73
N TYR A 116 -4.17 -3.10 22.68
CA TYR A 116 -4.15 -2.07 21.65
C TYR A 116 -4.35 -2.65 20.23
N PRO A 117 -5.41 -3.45 19.99
CA PRO A 117 -5.56 -4.21 18.75
C PRO A 117 -5.62 -3.30 17.52
N LEU A 118 -6.33 -2.18 17.60
CA LEU A 118 -6.48 -1.23 16.49
C LEU A 118 -5.14 -0.68 15.99
N GLU A 119 -4.24 -0.34 16.91
CA GLU A 119 -2.92 0.21 16.60
C GLU A 119 -2.05 -0.79 15.86
N TYR A 120 -1.96 -2.03 16.37
CA TYR A 120 -1.19 -3.10 15.73
C TYR A 120 -1.79 -3.53 14.39
N HIS A 121 -3.13 -3.58 14.30
CA HIS A 121 -3.81 -3.87 13.04
C HIS A 121 -3.50 -2.80 12.00
N LEU A 122 -3.64 -1.51 12.33
CA LEU A 122 -3.35 -0.42 11.40
C LEU A 122 -1.85 -0.32 11.05
N LEU A 123 -0.95 -0.67 11.99
CA LEU A 123 0.49 -0.74 11.72
C LEU A 123 0.83 -1.84 10.72
N SER A 124 0.07 -2.94 10.69
CA SER A 124 0.26 -4.00 9.70
C SER A 124 -0.12 -3.59 8.28
N LEU A 125 -1.00 -2.59 8.10
CA LEU A 125 -1.52 -2.14 6.81
C LEU A 125 -0.41 -1.66 5.84
N PRO A 126 0.50 -0.72 6.18
CA PRO A 126 1.59 -0.32 5.27
C PRO A 126 2.53 -1.47 4.91
N ILE A 127 2.74 -2.41 5.84
CA ILE A 127 3.56 -3.62 5.61
C ILE A 127 2.84 -4.56 4.62
N PHE A 128 1.54 -4.75 4.80
CA PHE A 128 0.72 -5.57 3.92
C PHE A 128 0.64 -4.99 2.50
N VAL A 129 0.37 -3.68 2.38
CA VAL A 129 0.29 -2.99 1.10
C VAL A 129 1.63 -3.06 0.36
N SER A 130 2.75 -2.82 1.03
CA SER A 130 4.08 -2.96 0.42
C SER A 130 4.39 -4.39 -0.01
N GLY A 131 4.00 -5.40 0.78
CA GLY A 131 4.10 -6.81 0.43
C GLY A 131 3.32 -7.17 -0.83
N ILE A 132 2.04 -6.76 -0.93
CA ILE A 132 1.22 -7.02 -2.12
C ILE A 132 1.80 -6.32 -3.36
N ILE A 133 2.26 -5.07 -3.24
CA ILE A 133 2.89 -4.34 -4.36
C ILE A 133 4.12 -5.08 -4.87
N LEU A 134 4.95 -5.62 -3.98
CA LEU A 134 6.12 -6.42 -4.34
C LEU A 134 5.75 -7.72 -5.06
N VAL A 135 4.75 -8.45 -4.56
CA VAL A 135 4.27 -9.70 -5.17
C VAL A 135 3.65 -9.46 -6.55
N LEU A 136 2.86 -8.39 -6.73
CA LEU A 136 2.17 -8.12 -7.99
C LEU A 136 3.04 -7.43 -9.04
N PHE A 137 4.05 -6.67 -8.62
CA PHE A 137 4.87 -5.85 -9.51
C PHE A 137 6.36 -6.17 -9.32
N ASN A 138 7.10 -5.29 -8.65
CA ASN A 138 8.54 -5.41 -8.37
C ASN A 138 8.98 -4.33 -7.37
N LEU A 139 10.25 -4.40 -6.95
CA LEU A 139 10.83 -3.45 -6.01
C LEU A 139 10.92 -2.02 -6.58
N LYS A 140 11.09 -1.85 -7.90
CA LYS A 140 11.15 -0.52 -8.54
C LYS A 140 9.79 0.20 -8.45
N ALA A 141 8.71 -0.54 -8.64
CA ALA A 141 7.34 -0.06 -8.52
C ALA A 141 7.05 0.37 -7.07
N LEU A 142 7.44 -0.46 -6.08
CA LEU A 142 7.32 -0.09 -4.67
C LEU A 142 8.11 1.20 -4.35
N LYS A 143 9.35 1.32 -4.84
CA LYS A 143 10.16 2.54 -4.66
C LYS A 143 9.51 3.79 -5.26
N ALA A 144 8.79 3.66 -6.37
CA ALA A 144 8.08 4.80 -6.99
C ALA A 144 6.92 5.32 -6.12
N ILE A 145 6.29 4.45 -5.34
CA ILE A 145 5.14 4.75 -4.47
C ILE A 145 5.45 4.66 -2.97
N ILE A 146 6.74 4.61 -2.60
CA ILE A 146 7.16 4.44 -1.21
C ILE A 146 6.66 5.58 -0.31
N ILE A 147 6.61 6.81 -0.83
CA ILE A 147 6.08 7.97 -0.11
C ILE A 147 4.59 7.77 0.21
N PRO A 148 3.69 7.52 -0.76
CA PRO A 148 2.29 7.24 -0.46
C PRO A 148 2.10 6.03 0.48
N VAL A 149 2.90 4.97 0.34
CA VAL A 149 2.82 3.80 1.23
C VAL A 149 3.27 4.14 2.65
N ALA A 150 4.35 4.90 2.82
CA ALA A 150 4.82 5.34 4.13
C ALA A 150 3.83 6.28 4.82
N LEU A 151 3.06 7.05 4.05
CA LEU A 151 2.04 7.95 4.60
C LEU A 151 0.93 7.18 5.34
N LEU A 152 0.68 5.91 4.99
CA LEU A 152 -0.27 5.05 5.70
C LEU A 152 0.12 4.81 7.17
N ILE A 153 1.40 4.95 7.54
CA ILE A 153 1.84 4.83 8.95
C ILE A 153 1.20 5.93 9.80
N PHE A 154 0.92 7.11 9.24
CA PHE A 154 0.26 8.19 9.97
C PHE A 154 -1.20 7.88 10.32
N MET A 155 -1.81 6.81 9.77
CA MET A 155 -3.15 6.38 10.18
C MET A 155 -3.15 5.64 11.51
N VAL A 156 -1.98 5.22 12.02
CA VAL A 156 -1.89 4.47 13.26
C VAL A 156 -2.12 5.42 14.44
N PRO A 157 -3.16 5.23 15.25
CA PRO A 157 -3.37 6.03 16.44
C PRO A 157 -2.20 5.83 17.40
N ILE A 158 -1.76 6.91 18.07
CA ILE A 158 -0.72 6.80 19.08
C ILE A 158 -1.37 6.28 20.37
N PRO A 159 -0.84 5.22 20.99
CA PRO A 159 -1.40 4.70 22.23
C PRO A 159 -1.46 5.77 23.31
N SER A 160 -2.61 5.85 23.97
CA SER A 160 -2.90 6.90 24.93
C SER A 160 -1.91 6.92 26.09
N GLU A 161 -1.41 5.76 26.54
CA GLU A 161 -0.35 5.67 27.56
C GLU A 161 0.89 6.50 27.21
N ILE A 162 1.32 6.48 25.94
CA ILE A 162 2.48 7.26 25.49
C ILE A 162 2.15 8.75 25.56
N THR A 163 0.96 9.15 25.13
CA THR A 163 0.54 10.56 25.19
C THR A 163 0.42 11.08 26.62
N TYR A 164 -0.15 10.28 27.54
CA TYR A 164 -0.30 10.65 28.95
C TYR A 164 1.04 10.72 29.69
N THR A 165 1.94 9.77 29.43
CA THR A 165 3.28 9.78 30.05
C THR A 165 4.13 10.94 29.55
N LEU A 166 4.11 11.22 28.24
CA LEU A 166 4.80 12.38 27.68
C LEU A 166 4.20 13.70 28.18
N GLY A 167 2.86 13.81 28.22
CA GLY A 167 2.18 14.99 28.76
C GLY A 167 2.50 15.23 30.23
N GLY A 168 2.52 14.16 31.05
CA GLY A 168 2.91 14.23 32.46
C GLY A 168 4.38 14.63 32.66
N ASN A 169 5.28 14.17 31.79
CA ASN A 169 6.68 14.59 31.84
C ASN A 169 6.85 16.06 31.44
N LEU A 170 6.20 16.52 30.37
CA LEU A 170 6.25 17.92 29.93
C LEU A 170 5.64 18.88 30.96
N ALA A 171 4.56 18.48 31.64
CA ALA A 171 3.94 19.31 32.67
C ALA A 171 4.80 19.48 33.94
N ASN A 172 5.82 18.63 34.12
CA ASN A 172 6.77 18.69 35.24
C ASN A 172 8.07 19.45 34.88
N PHE A 173 8.22 19.95 33.64
CA PHE A 173 9.29 20.86 33.22
C PHE A 173 8.82 22.32 33.26
#